data_AF-K2QTE7-F1
#
_entry.id   AF-K2QTE7-F1
#
_cell.length_a   1.000
_cell.length_b   1.000
_cell.length_c   1.000
_cell.angle_alpha   90.00
_cell.angle_beta   90.00
_cell.angle_gamma   90.00
#
_symmetry.space_group_name_H-M   'P 1'
#
loop_
_entity.id
_entity.type
_entity.pdbx_description
1 polymer ?
#
loop_
_entity_poly.entity_id
_entity_poly.type
_entity_poly.pdbx_seq_one_letter_code
_entity_poly.pdbx_strand_id
1 'polypeptide(L)'
;MEFWGAFFASRLYKRLKGEKITDMDPTNLKFDKYLNDTEENDKARGLNVDHVPHFLDVEGNEANHSQRKGNAPDLTMRPSGYDKVPILKSLNRVSETMMADVTPADVDPHAPAGVDESTWEQLRLRDLQRNDDDNRIMLKIKDQRQFFARDNKSSAEAQLYAKQVPSDVLKSLRRELDSSHLQLGGNGVNLHSVINVDDFSDSDEDAKKPAPQRVGTKAARSAATSQILGAVKARRAQNHDYSTPLGTFAVVPFGQSGYGLSEAIINALSMTHNTTIEFLHYFWAVYNSGDADRAAELGTLVETLERSVERVKAVAEEAERERQKLIAEGKRRLEEKMARTGKKARPLDERVYKGGRAQVESVMRPTVQAVKKAVGTYREELGRQVALAQQTQQAQVGAP
;
A
#
# COMPACT_ATOMS: atom_id res chain seq x y z
N MET A 1 -39.51 -65.48 30.08
CA MET A 1 -39.94 -64.22 30.72
C MET A 1 -39.20 -63.94 32.02
N GLU A 2 -38.94 -64.94 32.88
CA GLU A 2 -38.30 -64.73 34.20
C GLU A 2 -36.88 -64.13 34.15
N PHE A 3 -36.08 -64.42 33.10
CA PHE A 3 -34.72 -63.89 32.98
C PHE A 3 -34.66 -62.36 33.00
N TRP A 4 -35.49 -61.69 32.19
CA TRP A 4 -35.50 -60.23 32.13
C TRP A 4 -36.06 -59.60 33.40
N GLY A 5 -37.07 -60.22 34.03
CA GLY A 5 -37.55 -59.78 35.34
C GLY A 5 -36.47 -59.86 36.42
N ALA A 6 -35.73 -60.97 36.47
CA ALA A 6 -34.61 -61.16 37.39
C ALA A 6 -33.40 -60.27 37.07
N PHE A 7 -33.16 -59.96 35.79
CA PHE A 7 -32.09 -59.08 35.35
C PHE A 7 -32.39 -57.62 35.70
N PHE A 8 -33.60 -57.11 35.42
CA PHE A 8 -33.96 -55.72 35.73
C PHE A 8 -34.06 -55.44 37.23
N ALA A 9 -34.33 -56.47 38.05
CA ALA A 9 -34.28 -56.39 39.51
C ALA A 9 -32.86 -56.56 40.09
N SER A 10 -31.88 -56.99 39.29
CA SER A 10 -30.54 -57.33 39.78
C SER A 10 -29.66 -56.12 40.10
N ARG A 11 -28.69 -56.33 40.99
CA ARG A 11 -27.64 -55.34 41.32
C ARG A 11 -26.75 -55.01 40.11
N LEU A 12 -26.56 -55.96 39.19
CA LEU A 12 -25.80 -55.76 37.96
C LEU A 12 -26.45 -54.72 37.03
N TYR A 13 -27.77 -54.79 36.86
CA TYR A 13 -28.51 -53.81 36.05
C TYR A 13 -28.45 -52.41 36.67
N LYS A 14 -28.59 -52.31 37.99
CA LYS A 14 -28.40 -51.03 38.72
C LYS A 14 -27.01 -50.45 38.47
N ARG A 15 -25.94 -51.26 38.55
CA ARG A 15 -24.57 -50.82 38.22
C ARG A 15 -24.43 -50.38 36.77
N LEU A 16 -24.99 -51.11 35.82
CA LEU A 16 -24.96 -50.76 34.40
C LEU A 16 -25.69 -49.46 34.10
N LYS A 17 -26.72 -49.14 34.90
CA LYS A 17 -27.45 -47.87 34.84
C LYS A 17 -26.80 -46.74 35.67
N GLY A 18 -25.73 -47.05 36.41
CA GLY A 18 -25.07 -46.11 37.33
C GLY A 18 -25.81 -45.91 38.66
N GLU A 19 -26.90 -46.62 38.92
CA GLU A 19 -27.64 -46.49 40.18
C GLU A 19 -26.86 -47.10 41.36
N LYS A 20 -27.04 -46.50 42.55
CA LYS A 20 -26.41 -46.97 43.79
C LYS A 20 -26.92 -48.36 44.16
N ILE A 21 -26.01 -49.31 44.31
CA ILE A 21 -26.32 -50.61 44.89
C ILE A 21 -26.44 -50.44 46.39
N THR A 22 -27.56 -50.90 46.95
CA THR A 22 -27.81 -50.88 48.40
C THR A 22 -27.92 -52.31 48.92
N ASP A 23 -27.62 -52.52 50.20
CA ASP A 23 -27.68 -53.86 50.81
C ASP A 23 -29.09 -54.47 50.83
N MET A 24 -30.12 -53.65 50.61
CA MET A 24 -31.53 -54.06 50.49
C MET A 24 -31.89 -54.66 49.12
N ASP A 25 -30.99 -54.62 48.15
CA ASP A 25 -31.26 -55.12 46.80
C ASP A 25 -31.16 -56.65 46.72
N PRO A 26 -32.00 -57.33 45.91
CA PRO A 26 -31.98 -58.79 45.82
C PRO A 26 -30.65 -59.29 45.25
N THR A 27 -29.95 -60.13 46.02
CA THR A 27 -28.69 -60.78 45.62
C THR A 27 -28.98 -61.93 44.66
N ASN A 28 -28.29 -62.00 43.53
CA ASN A 28 -28.43 -63.07 42.55
C ASN A 28 -27.06 -63.59 42.11
N LEU A 29 -26.73 -64.82 42.53
CA LEU A 29 -25.43 -65.47 42.28
C LEU A 29 -25.03 -65.51 40.80
N LYS A 30 -25.99 -65.56 39.87
CA LYS A 30 -25.72 -65.63 38.43
C LYS A 30 -25.29 -64.29 37.85
N PHE A 31 -25.84 -63.17 38.34
CA PHE A 31 -25.56 -61.83 37.82
C PHE A 31 -24.49 -61.09 38.64
N ASP A 32 -24.42 -61.35 39.94
CA ASP A 32 -23.47 -60.69 40.85
C ASP A 32 -22.00 -61.10 40.58
N LYS A 33 -21.77 -62.23 39.89
CA LYS A 33 -20.45 -62.63 39.40
C LYS A 33 -19.80 -61.54 38.52
N TYR A 34 -20.61 -60.88 37.68
CA TYR A 34 -20.13 -59.89 36.72
C TYR A 34 -19.99 -58.48 37.31
N LEU A 35 -20.22 -58.33 38.62
CA LEU A 35 -20.06 -57.04 39.28
C LEU A 35 -18.60 -56.58 39.22
N ASN A 36 -17.62 -57.49 39.35
CA ASN A 36 -16.20 -57.15 39.40
C ASN A 36 -15.47 -57.27 38.06
N ASP A 37 -15.99 -58.06 37.11
CA ASP A 37 -15.35 -58.33 35.80
C ASP A 37 -15.13 -57.07 34.94
N THR A 38 -15.87 -55.99 35.22
CA THR A 38 -15.76 -54.72 34.47
C THR A 38 -14.48 -53.96 34.77
N GLU A 39 -14.01 -53.94 36.02
CA GLU A 39 -12.86 -53.09 36.38
C GLU A 39 -11.51 -53.61 35.86
N GLU A 40 -11.38 -54.92 35.71
CA GLU A 40 -10.16 -55.56 35.21
C GLU A 40 -10.04 -55.44 33.68
N ASN A 41 -11.17 -55.51 32.98
CA ASN A 41 -11.23 -55.33 31.52
C ASN A 41 -11.04 -53.86 31.11
N ASP A 42 -11.56 -52.91 31.88
CA ASP A 42 -11.38 -51.47 31.65
C ASP A 42 -9.91 -51.05 31.79
N LYS A 43 -9.16 -51.63 32.75
CA LYS A 43 -7.71 -51.39 32.90
C LYS A 43 -6.89 -51.93 31.73
N ALA A 44 -7.28 -53.07 31.16
CA ALA A 44 -6.63 -53.63 29.98
C ALA A 44 -6.89 -52.81 28.71
N ARG A 45 -8.07 -52.18 28.59
CA ARG A 45 -8.43 -51.32 27.46
C ARG A 45 -7.74 -49.95 27.48
N GLY A 46 -7.58 -49.34 28.66
CA GLY A 46 -6.86 -48.07 28.80
C GLY A 46 -5.38 -48.13 28.39
N LEU A 47 -4.76 -49.32 28.38
CA LEU A 47 -3.38 -49.53 27.92
C LEU A 47 -3.24 -49.58 26.38
N ASN A 48 -4.35 -49.70 25.64
CA ASN A 48 -4.36 -49.79 24.16
C ASN A 48 -4.78 -48.48 23.47
N VAL A 49 -4.83 -47.35 24.20
CA VAL A 49 -5.03 -46.04 23.58
C VAL A 49 -3.66 -45.57 23.08
N ASP A 50 -3.30 -45.98 21.87
CA ASP A 50 -1.94 -45.88 21.33
C ASP A 50 -1.38 -44.46 21.22
N HIS A 51 -2.23 -43.42 21.14
CA HIS A 51 -1.74 -42.04 21.17
C HIS A 51 -2.87 -41.05 21.43
N VAL A 52 -2.81 -40.33 22.56
CA VAL A 52 -3.63 -39.13 22.77
C VAL A 52 -2.77 -37.93 22.36
N PRO A 53 -3.16 -37.12 21.36
CA PRO A 53 -2.41 -35.92 21.01
C PRO A 53 -2.50 -34.89 22.16
N HIS A 54 -1.37 -34.55 22.77
CA HIS A 54 -1.28 -33.59 23.87
C HIS A 54 -1.17 -32.15 23.34
N PHE A 55 -2.21 -31.64 22.68
CA PHE A 55 -2.21 -30.27 22.13
C PHE A 55 -2.39 -29.19 23.22
N LEU A 56 -3.05 -29.54 24.34
CA LEU A 56 -3.25 -28.70 25.51
C LEU A 56 -3.07 -29.58 26.76
N ASP A 57 -1.82 -29.73 27.21
CA ASP A 57 -1.51 -30.43 28.45
C ASP A 57 -1.75 -29.52 29.66
N VAL A 58 -3.00 -29.54 30.15
CA VAL A 58 -3.42 -28.75 31.31
C VAL A 58 -2.77 -29.28 32.59
N GLU A 59 -2.47 -30.58 32.67
CA GLU A 59 -1.83 -31.22 33.81
C GLU A 59 -0.33 -30.94 33.87
N GLY A 60 0.36 -30.91 32.72
CA GLY A 60 1.75 -30.47 32.61
C GLY A 60 1.96 -29.00 33.00
N ASN A 61 0.96 -28.14 32.75
CA ASN A 61 0.94 -26.76 33.23
C ASN A 61 0.77 -26.64 34.75
N GLU A 62 0.23 -27.67 35.41
CA GLU A 62 -0.02 -27.69 36.85
C GLU A 62 1.27 -27.76 37.68
N ALA A 63 2.37 -28.23 37.08
CA ALA A 63 3.71 -28.25 37.67
C ALA A 63 4.48 -26.91 37.45
N ASN A 64 4.10 -26.13 36.43
CA ASN A 64 4.87 -24.95 35.99
C ASN A 64 4.41 -23.62 36.63
N HIS A 65 3.26 -23.59 37.33
CA HIS A 65 2.77 -22.37 37.98
C HIS A 65 2.38 -22.59 39.45
N SER A 66 3.37 -22.53 40.34
CA SER A 66 3.17 -22.63 41.79
C SER A 66 2.34 -21.49 42.40
N GLN A 67 2.18 -20.38 41.67
CA GLN A 67 1.51 -19.17 42.17
C GLN A 67 -0.03 -19.22 42.03
N ARG A 68 -0.59 -20.15 41.25
CA ARG A 68 -2.03 -20.34 41.11
C ARG A 68 -2.59 -21.54 41.88
N LYS A 69 -1.77 -22.21 42.70
CA LYS A 69 -2.24 -23.16 43.73
C LYS A 69 -2.56 -22.40 45.03
N GLY A 70 -3.47 -21.44 44.93
CA GLY A 70 -4.29 -21.01 46.06
C GLY A 70 -5.45 -21.97 46.18
N ASN A 71 -5.44 -22.79 47.23
CA ASN A 71 -6.20 -24.01 47.46
C ASN A 71 -5.64 -25.24 46.71
N ALA A 72 -4.78 -26.00 47.41
CA ALA A 72 -4.92 -27.44 47.34
C ALA A 72 -6.41 -27.76 47.52
N PRO A 73 -7.07 -28.49 46.59
CA PRO A 73 -8.52 -28.59 46.60
C PRO A 73 -8.95 -29.16 47.94
N ASP A 74 -9.76 -28.37 48.63
CA ASP A 74 -10.47 -28.70 49.85
C ASP A 74 -10.94 -30.17 49.81
N LEU A 75 -10.80 -30.89 50.92
CA LEU A 75 -11.17 -32.31 51.04
C LEU A 75 -12.64 -32.55 50.61
N THR A 76 -13.47 -31.51 50.69
CA THR A 76 -14.88 -31.49 50.25
C THR A 76 -15.07 -31.34 48.73
N MET A 77 -14.08 -30.75 48.03
CA MET A 77 -14.08 -30.48 46.58
C MET A 77 -13.22 -31.47 45.79
N ARG A 78 -12.54 -32.38 46.49
CA ARG A 78 -12.16 -33.66 45.88
C ARG A 78 -13.44 -34.43 45.61
N PRO A 79 -13.56 -35.18 44.48
CA PRO A 79 -14.64 -36.13 44.30
C PRO A 79 -14.67 -37.07 45.50
N SER A 80 -15.52 -36.76 46.47
CA SER A 80 -15.60 -37.48 47.72
C SER A 80 -16.45 -38.71 47.46
N GLY A 81 -15.82 -39.86 47.66
CA GLY A 81 -16.50 -41.14 47.68
C GLY A 81 -16.79 -41.72 46.30
N TYR A 82 -16.65 -43.04 46.25
CA TYR A 82 -17.07 -43.99 45.22
C TYR A 82 -18.52 -43.84 44.70
N ASP A 83 -19.26 -42.78 45.07
CA ASP A 83 -20.71 -42.62 44.91
C ASP A 83 -21.09 -42.03 43.54
N LYS A 84 -20.23 -41.19 42.92
CA LYS A 84 -20.47 -40.59 41.59
C LYS A 84 -19.68 -41.25 40.45
N VAL A 85 -18.65 -42.01 40.80
CA VAL A 85 -17.75 -42.68 39.84
C VAL A 85 -18.48 -43.75 38.99
N PRO A 86 -19.42 -44.55 39.53
CA PRO A 86 -20.12 -45.58 38.75
C PRO A 86 -21.01 -45.01 37.64
N ILE A 87 -21.72 -43.90 37.91
CA ILE A 87 -22.56 -43.22 36.92
C ILE A 87 -21.69 -42.71 35.76
N LEU A 88 -20.60 -42.02 36.08
CA LEU A 88 -19.70 -41.47 35.07
C LEU A 88 -19.03 -42.56 34.24
N LYS A 89 -18.61 -43.68 34.86
CA LYS A 89 -18.10 -44.86 34.15
C LYS A 89 -19.15 -45.46 33.20
N SER A 90 -20.40 -45.59 33.65
CA SER A 90 -21.48 -46.12 32.82
C SER A 90 -21.80 -45.23 31.63
N LEU A 91 -21.81 -43.91 31.83
CA LEU A 91 -22.07 -42.92 30.78
C LEU A 91 -20.93 -42.90 29.77
N ASN A 92 -19.68 -42.88 30.23
CA ASN A 92 -18.50 -42.94 29.37
C ASN A 92 -18.46 -44.24 28.55
N ARG A 93 -18.84 -45.37 29.13
CA ARG A 93 -18.92 -46.65 28.41
C ARG A 93 -20.01 -46.63 27.34
N VAL A 94 -21.17 -46.05 27.64
CA VAL A 94 -22.25 -45.91 26.66
C VAL A 94 -21.83 -44.97 25.53
N SER A 95 -21.19 -43.84 25.84
CA SER A 95 -20.66 -42.95 24.82
C SER A 95 -19.55 -43.62 24.00
N GLU A 96 -18.65 -44.36 24.61
CA GLU A 96 -17.59 -45.11 23.91
C GLU A 96 -18.19 -46.16 22.98
N THR A 97 -19.20 -46.91 23.42
CA THR A 97 -19.90 -47.91 22.59
C THR A 97 -20.63 -47.21 21.43
N MET A 98 -21.31 -46.09 21.70
CA MET A 98 -21.98 -45.30 20.66
C MET A 98 -20.98 -44.75 19.64
N MET A 99 -19.79 -44.31 20.06
CA MET A 99 -18.77 -43.81 19.15
C MET A 99 -18.03 -44.93 18.41
N ALA A 100 -17.89 -46.12 19.01
CA ALA A 100 -17.31 -47.29 18.36
C ALA A 100 -18.23 -47.91 17.30
N ASP A 101 -19.56 -47.83 17.49
CA ASP A 101 -20.56 -48.29 16.51
C ASP A 101 -20.77 -47.28 15.36
N VAL A 102 -20.27 -46.05 15.49
CA VAL A 102 -20.16 -45.11 14.37
C VAL A 102 -18.96 -45.54 13.52
N THR A 103 -19.26 -46.11 12.34
CA THR A 103 -18.27 -46.68 11.41
C THR A 103 -17.11 -45.71 11.13
N PRO A 104 -15.84 -46.17 11.18
CA PRO A 104 -14.67 -45.35 10.82
C PRO A 104 -14.48 -45.31 9.29
N ALA A 105 -15.56 -45.06 8.54
CA ALA A 105 -15.54 -45.10 7.07
C ALA A 105 -14.81 -43.89 6.45
N ASP A 106 -14.48 -42.86 7.23
CA ASP A 106 -13.83 -41.62 6.78
C ASP A 106 -12.35 -41.49 7.21
N VAL A 107 -11.73 -42.55 7.73
CA VAL A 107 -10.31 -42.48 8.11
C VAL A 107 -9.43 -42.87 6.92
N ASP A 108 -8.92 -41.86 6.22
CA ASP A 108 -7.93 -42.02 5.15
C ASP A 108 -6.62 -42.60 5.73
N PRO A 109 -6.10 -43.75 5.25
CA PRO A 109 -4.88 -44.38 5.78
C PRO A 109 -3.61 -43.53 5.73
N HIS A 110 -3.66 -42.38 5.04
CA HIS A 110 -2.58 -41.41 4.91
C HIS A 110 -2.76 -40.17 5.81
N ALA A 111 -3.83 -40.09 6.59
CA ALA A 111 -4.03 -39.01 7.55
C ALA A 111 -3.01 -39.09 8.70
N PRO A 112 -2.56 -37.96 9.26
CA PRO A 112 -1.69 -37.94 10.44
C PRO A 112 -2.34 -38.72 11.59
N ALA A 113 -1.63 -39.70 12.14
CA ALA A 113 -2.15 -40.56 13.19
C ALA A 113 -2.64 -39.72 14.39
N GLY A 114 -3.94 -39.79 14.68
CA GLY A 114 -4.55 -39.25 15.90
C GLY A 114 -5.18 -37.87 15.81
N VAL A 115 -5.31 -37.24 14.63
CA VAL A 115 -6.02 -35.95 14.48
C VAL A 115 -7.09 -36.08 13.40
N ASP A 116 -8.31 -35.64 13.68
CA ASP A 116 -9.39 -35.55 12.72
C ASP A 116 -9.15 -34.43 11.71
N GLU A 117 -9.56 -34.65 10.46
CA GLU A 117 -9.37 -33.68 9.36
C GLU A 117 -9.98 -32.31 9.70
N SER A 118 -11.15 -32.30 10.38
CA SER A 118 -11.79 -31.06 10.82
C SER A 118 -10.96 -30.24 11.80
N THR A 119 -10.22 -30.88 12.71
CA THR A 119 -9.33 -30.18 13.65
C THR A 119 -8.03 -29.79 12.96
N TRP A 120 -7.52 -30.61 12.04
CA TRP A 120 -6.36 -30.29 11.22
C TRP A 120 -6.60 -29.05 10.35
N GLU A 121 -7.76 -28.95 9.70
CA GLU A 121 -8.15 -27.80 8.91
C GLU A 121 -8.23 -26.51 9.75
N GLN A 122 -8.70 -26.59 10.99
CA GLN A 122 -8.75 -25.45 11.92
C GLN A 122 -7.37 -24.99 12.38
N LEU A 123 -6.42 -25.92 12.51
CA LEU A 123 -5.03 -25.64 12.88
C LEU A 123 -4.19 -25.17 11.68
N ARG A 124 -4.70 -25.32 10.44
CA ARG A 124 -4.01 -24.90 9.22
C ARG A 124 -3.93 -23.37 9.16
N LEU A 125 -2.78 -22.81 9.51
CA LEU A 125 -2.50 -21.37 9.41
C LEU A 125 -2.69 -20.89 7.96
N ARG A 126 -3.57 -19.88 7.77
CA ARG A 126 -3.84 -19.29 6.45
C ARG A 126 -2.59 -18.64 5.84
N ASP A 127 -1.77 -18.01 6.67
CA ASP A 127 -0.65 -17.18 6.23
C ASP A 127 0.51 -17.97 5.58
N LEU A 128 0.56 -19.29 5.77
CA LEU A 128 1.62 -20.16 5.23
C LEU A 128 1.19 -20.93 3.97
N GLN A 129 -0.06 -20.78 3.53
CA GLN A 129 -0.58 -21.49 2.36
C GLN A 129 -0.13 -20.80 1.08
N ARG A 130 0.91 -21.34 0.45
CA ARG A 130 1.47 -20.85 -0.83
C ARG A 130 0.52 -20.95 -2.03
N ASN A 131 -0.61 -21.64 -1.86
CA ASN A 131 -1.57 -21.96 -2.92
C ASN A 131 -2.97 -21.37 -2.62
N ASP A 132 -3.06 -20.21 -1.96
CA ASP A 132 -4.33 -19.47 -2.01
C ASP A 132 -4.59 -19.10 -3.48
N ASP A 133 -5.77 -19.50 -3.99
CA ASP A 133 -6.24 -19.11 -5.31
C ASP A 133 -6.11 -17.59 -5.43
N ASP A 134 -5.34 -17.14 -6.43
CA ASP A 134 -5.00 -15.73 -6.63
C ASP A 134 -6.31 -14.93 -6.71
N ASN A 135 -6.67 -14.21 -5.63
CA ASN A 135 -7.89 -13.38 -5.50
C ASN A 135 -7.89 -12.15 -6.45
N ARG A 136 -7.19 -12.25 -7.56
CA ARG A 136 -7.19 -11.24 -8.62
C ARG A 136 -8.50 -11.33 -9.36
N ILE A 137 -9.33 -10.31 -9.16
CA ILE A 137 -10.54 -10.10 -9.94
C ILE A 137 -10.13 -9.99 -11.42
N MET A 138 -10.43 -11.03 -12.22
CA MET A 138 -10.17 -11.00 -13.65
C MET A 138 -11.12 -10.00 -14.32
N LEU A 139 -10.64 -8.76 -14.50
CA LEU A 139 -11.39 -7.71 -15.16
C LEU A 139 -11.48 -8.00 -16.67
N LYS A 140 -12.63 -8.54 -17.11
CA LYS A 140 -12.95 -8.69 -18.54
C LYS A 140 -13.49 -7.36 -19.07
N ILE A 141 -12.61 -6.52 -19.60
CA ILE A 141 -12.98 -5.25 -20.25
C ILE A 141 -13.76 -5.55 -21.52
N LYS A 142 -15.06 -5.23 -21.54
CA LYS A 142 -15.95 -5.48 -22.68
C LYS A 142 -15.65 -4.61 -23.90
N ASP A 143 -15.20 -3.37 -23.69
CA ASP A 143 -14.99 -2.40 -24.76
C ASP A 143 -13.63 -1.70 -24.63
N GLN A 144 -12.58 -2.38 -25.09
CA GLN A 144 -11.21 -1.86 -25.05
C GLN A 144 -11.01 -0.65 -26.00
N ARG A 145 -11.89 -0.48 -27.00
CA ARG A 145 -11.77 0.60 -27.99
C ARG A 145 -11.98 1.98 -27.38
N GLN A 146 -12.87 2.10 -26.39
CA GLN A 146 -13.09 3.36 -25.67
C GLN A 146 -11.87 3.80 -24.84
N PHE A 147 -11.09 2.83 -24.35
CA PHE A 147 -9.86 3.11 -23.60
C PHE A 147 -8.81 3.78 -24.49
N PHE A 148 -8.60 3.25 -25.71
CA PHE A 148 -7.68 3.84 -26.68
C PHE A 148 -8.20 5.12 -27.36
N ALA A 149 -9.51 5.38 -27.32
CA ALA A 149 -10.11 6.59 -27.90
C ALA A 149 -10.06 7.81 -26.96
N ARG A 150 -10.06 7.60 -25.63
CA ARG A 150 -10.11 8.69 -24.64
C ARG A 150 -8.76 9.39 -24.43
N ASP A 151 -7.65 8.69 -24.60
CA ASP A 151 -6.29 9.25 -24.48
C ASP A 151 -5.77 9.93 -25.77
N ASN A 152 -6.68 10.34 -26.65
CA ASN A 152 -6.35 11.14 -27.84
C ASN A 152 -5.95 12.60 -27.51
N LYS A 153 -5.22 12.83 -26.41
CA LYS A 153 -4.10 13.78 -26.46
C LYS A 153 -2.93 13.06 -27.12
N SER A 154 -3.15 12.61 -28.34
CA SER A 154 -2.11 12.13 -29.25
C SER A 154 -0.91 13.06 -29.09
N SER A 155 0.26 12.52 -28.73
CA SER A 155 1.52 13.27 -28.66
C SER A 155 1.63 14.18 -29.88
N ALA A 156 2.25 15.36 -29.73
CA ALA A 156 2.36 16.32 -30.84
C ALA A 156 2.87 15.66 -32.14
N GLU A 157 3.74 14.66 -32.01
CA GLU A 157 4.24 13.82 -33.10
C GLU A 157 3.18 12.91 -33.73
N ALA A 158 2.34 12.24 -32.94
CA ALA A 158 1.25 11.41 -33.46
C ALA A 158 0.20 12.25 -34.21
N GLN A 159 0.00 13.51 -33.83
CA GLN A 159 -0.85 14.44 -34.61
C GLN A 159 -0.20 14.84 -35.93
N LEU A 160 1.13 14.88 -36.01
CA LEU A 160 1.87 15.14 -37.25
C LEU A 160 1.77 13.93 -38.19
N TYR A 161 1.91 12.70 -37.68
CA TYR A 161 1.78 11.49 -38.49
C TYR A 161 0.33 11.23 -38.93
N ALA A 162 -0.67 11.57 -38.13
CA ALA A 162 -2.08 11.45 -38.51
C ALA A 162 -2.47 12.35 -39.70
N LYS A 163 -1.73 13.44 -39.93
CA LYS A 163 -1.92 14.33 -41.10
C LYS A 163 -1.24 13.81 -42.36
N GLN A 164 -0.34 12.82 -42.26
CA GLN A 164 0.36 12.28 -43.42
C GLN A 164 -0.52 11.26 -44.15
N VAL A 165 -0.58 11.38 -45.48
CA VAL A 165 -1.27 10.41 -46.32
C VAL A 165 -0.37 9.18 -46.51
N PRO A 166 -0.79 7.97 -46.09
CA PRO A 166 0.06 6.78 -46.14
C PRO A 166 0.57 6.44 -47.53
N SER A 167 -0.25 6.68 -48.56
CA SER A 167 0.11 6.39 -49.95
C SER A 167 1.22 7.30 -50.48
N ASP A 168 1.31 8.54 -50.02
CA ASP A 168 2.37 9.47 -50.44
C ASP A 168 3.69 9.19 -49.74
N VAL A 169 3.64 8.78 -48.45
CA VAL A 169 4.81 8.29 -47.71
C VAL A 169 5.35 7.00 -48.34
N LEU A 170 4.49 6.08 -48.74
CA LEU A 170 4.92 4.86 -49.42
C LEU A 170 5.53 5.14 -50.80
N LYS A 171 5.00 6.13 -51.53
CA LYS A 171 5.60 6.57 -52.81
C LYS A 171 6.95 7.23 -52.60
N SER A 172 7.12 8.08 -51.58
CA SER A 172 8.42 8.68 -51.29
C SER A 172 9.43 7.62 -50.85
N LEU A 173 9.03 6.70 -49.97
CA LEU A 173 9.88 5.60 -49.51
C LEU A 173 10.28 4.68 -50.67
N ARG A 174 9.37 4.36 -51.59
CA ARG A 174 9.69 3.58 -52.78
C ARG A 174 10.68 4.30 -53.69
N ARG A 175 10.51 5.61 -53.90
CA ARG A 175 11.44 6.43 -54.70
C ARG A 175 12.84 6.52 -54.07
N GLU A 176 12.91 6.53 -52.74
CA GLU A 176 14.19 6.53 -52.00
C GLU A 176 14.87 5.15 -52.00
N LEU A 177 14.10 4.07 -52.01
CA LEU A 177 14.57 2.68 -52.11
C LEU A 177 14.90 2.25 -53.54
N ASP A 178 14.42 2.96 -54.55
CA ASP A 178 14.75 2.67 -55.94
C ASP A 178 16.26 2.86 -56.17
N SER A 179 16.87 1.79 -56.69
CA SER A 179 18.32 1.55 -56.86
C SER A 179 19.16 2.67 -57.47
N SER A 180 18.54 3.70 -58.07
CA SER A 180 19.21 4.89 -58.59
C SER A 180 19.83 5.79 -57.51
N HIS A 181 19.31 5.78 -56.28
CA HIS A 181 19.82 6.63 -55.19
C HIS A 181 20.71 5.87 -54.19
N LEU A 182 20.69 4.54 -54.23
CA LEU A 182 21.51 3.66 -53.41
C LEU A 182 22.75 3.29 -54.24
N GLN A 183 23.90 3.91 -53.95
CA GLN A 183 25.17 3.50 -54.56
C GLN A 183 25.47 2.04 -54.19
N LEU A 184 25.15 1.12 -55.10
CA LEU A 184 25.48 -0.28 -55.02
C LEU A 184 26.99 -0.45 -55.22
N GLY A 185 27.72 -0.50 -54.12
CA GLY A 185 29.14 -0.83 -54.14
C GLY A 185 29.30 -2.34 -54.05
N GLY A 186 29.52 -3.02 -55.17
CA GLY A 186 30.05 -4.39 -55.30
C GLY A 186 29.26 -5.55 -54.66
N ASN A 187 28.88 -5.43 -53.38
CA ASN A 187 28.25 -6.45 -52.53
C ASN A 187 27.11 -5.88 -51.66
N GLY A 188 26.37 -4.86 -52.14
CA GLY A 188 25.14 -4.39 -51.49
C GLY A 188 25.01 -2.88 -51.34
N VAL A 189 23.99 -2.46 -50.59
CA VAL A 189 23.70 -1.05 -50.29
C VAL A 189 24.74 -0.55 -49.28
N ASN A 190 25.50 0.49 -49.63
CA ASN A 190 26.41 1.16 -48.70
C ASN A 190 25.61 1.92 -47.63
N LEU A 191 25.32 1.27 -46.49
CA LEU A 191 24.58 1.85 -45.38
C LEU A 191 25.24 3.13 -44.83
N HIS A 192 26.57 3.24 -44.94
CA HIS A 192 27.30 4.42 -44.48
C HIS A 192 26.97 5.69 -45.28
N SER A 193 26.76 5.59 -46.59
CA SER A 193 26.35 6.71 -47.44
C SER A 193 24.84 6.98 -47.35
N VAL A 194 24.05 5.95 -47.06
CA VAL A 194 22.58 6.09 -46.88
C VAL A 194 22.25 6.80 -45.56
N ILE A 195 23.00 6.51 -44.49
CA ILE A 195 22.88 7.15 -43.18
C ILE A 195 23.55 8.55 -43.19
N ASN A 196 24.30 8.90 -44.24
CA ASN A 196 24.99 10.19 -44.40
C ASN A 196 25.70 10.63 -43.10
N VAL A 197 26.48 9.72 -42.52
CA VAL A 197 27.38 10.05 -41.41
C VAL A 197 28.53 10.86 -42.00
N ASP A 198 28.36 12.18 -42.00
CA ASP A 198 29.41 13.11 -42.38
C ASP A 198 30.13 13.61 -41.11
N ASP A 199 31.24 12.97 -40.78
CA ASP A 199 32.10 13.37 -39.67
C ASP A 199 32.91 14.65 -39.96
N PHE A 200 32.92 15.11 -41.22
CA PHE A 200 33.58 16.35 -41.66
C PHE A 200 32.61 17.51 -41.90
N SER A 201 31.30 17.30 -41.72
CA SER A 201 30.30 18.37 -41.78
C SER A 201 30.57 19.36 -40.65
N ASP A 202 31.21 20.48 -41.00
CA ASP A 202 31.44 21.59 -40.09
C ASP A 202 30.07 22.22 -39.75
N SER A 203 29.66 22.02 -38.50
CA SER A 203 28.40 22.52 -37.98
C SER A 203 28.60 23.99 -37.61
N ASP A 204 28.67 24.84 -38.61
CA ASP A 204 28.81 26.28 -38.43
C ASP A 204 27.52 26.82 -37.78
N GLU A 205 27.59 27.13 -36.47
CA GLU A 205 26.45 27.61 -35.66
C GLU A 205 25.94 28.99 -36.13
N ASP A 206 26.67 29.67 -37.02
CA ASP A 206 26.35 31.00 -37.58
C ASP A 206 25.58 30.95 -38.92
N ALA A 207 25.19 29.77 -39.40
CA ALA A 207 24.39 29.66 -40.62
C ALA A 207 22.97 30.22 -40.42
N LYS A 208 22.67 31.36 -41.06
CA LYS A 208 21.36 32.07 -41.05
C LYS A 208 20.12 31.26 -41.45
N LYS A 209 20.26 30.00 -41.87
CA LYS A 209 19.15 29.09 -42.18
C LYS A 209 19.48 27.68 -41.68
N PRO A 210 18.62 27.06 -40.85
CA PRO A 210 18.84 25.69 -40.42
C PRO A 210 18.71 24.78 -41.65
N ALA A 211 19.79 24.07 -41.99
CA ALA A 211 19.72 22.97 -42.93
C ALA A 211 18.73 21.93 -42.40
N PRO A 212 17.96 21.24 -43.28
CA PRO A 212 17.03 20.21 -42.84
C PRO A 212 17.76 19.16 -42.01
N GLN A 213 17.37 19.01 -40.74
CA GLN A 213 17.97 18.06 -39.80
C GLN A 213 17.70 16.63 -40.27
N ARG A 214 18.60 16.09 -41.09
CA ARG A 214 18.57 14.69 -41.52
C ARG A 214 19.27 13.83 -40.48
N VAL A 215 18.69 12.66 -40.21
CA VAL A 215 19.22 11.66 -39.28
C VAL A 215 20.64 11.29 -39.71
N GLY A 216 21.61 11.34 -38.78
CA GLY A 216 23.03 11.02 -39.03
C GLY A 216 24.01 12.20 -38.93
N THR A 217 23.52 13.44 -39.06
CA THR A 217 24.37 14.65 -38.96
C THR A 217 24.86 14.92 -37.52
N LYS A 218 26.04 15.56 -37.36
CA LYS A 218 26.59 15.95 -36.04
C LYS A 218 25.61 16.81 -35.23
N ALA A 219 24.91 17.75 -35.88
CA ALA A 219 23.89 18.57 -35.25
C ALA A 219 22.70 17.75 -34.73
N ALA A 220 22.20 16.78 -35.52
CA ALA A 220 21.14 15.88 -35.06
C ALA A 220 21.60 14.96 -33.91
N ARG A 221 22.85 14.46 -33.96
CA ARG A 221 23.45 13.69 -32.85
C ARG A 221 23.57 14.54 -31.58
N SER A 222 24.00 15.80 -31.69
CA SER A 222 24.12 16.73 -30.56
C SER A 222 22.75 17.12 -29.99
N ALA A 223 21.76 17.38 -30.85
CA ALA A 223 20.38 17.61 -30.42
C ALA A 223 19.81 16.39 -29.69
N ALA A 224 19.98 15.18 -30.24
CA ALA A 224 19.54 13.94 -29.61
C ALA A 224 20.24 13.68 -28.27
N THR A 225 21.56 13.87 -28.17
CA THR A 225 22.29 13.71 -26.90
C THR A 225 21.84 14.73 -25.87
N SER A 226 21.61 15.99 -26.27
CA SER A 226 21.07 17.02 -25.39
C SER A 226 19.67 16.67 -24.88
N GLN A 227 18.80 16.10 -25.74
CA GLN A 227 17.47 15.64 -25.38
C GLN A 227 17.52 14.45 -24.41
N ILE A 228 18.39 13.47 -24.66
CA ILE A 228 18.61 12.32 -23.78
C ILE A 228 19.12 12.79 -22.41
N LEU A 229 20.14 13.64 -22.37
CA LEU A 229 20.68 14.19 -21.12
C LEU A 229 19.64 15.03 -20.38
N GLY A 230 18.82 15.81 -21.10
CA GLY A 230 17.69 16.53 -20.56
C GLY A 230 16.64 15.61 -19.94
N ALA A 231 16.26 14.53 -20.62
CA ALA A 231 15.33 13.52 -20.12
C ALA A 231 15.88 12.77 -18.90
N VAL A 232 17.17 12.41 -18.90
CA VAL A 232 17.85 11.80 -17.73
C VAL A 232 17.84 12.76 -16.54
N LYS A 233 18.11 14.04 -16.76
CA LYS A 233 18.04 15.07 -15.71
C LYS A 233 16.62 15.22 -15.16
N ALA A 234 15.62 15.25 -16.03
CA ALA A 234 14.21 15.30 -15.63
C ALA A 234 13.79 14.05 -14.82
N ARG A 235 14.18 12.86 -15.27
CA ARG A 235 13.91 11.60 -14.56
C ARG A 235 14.59 11.56 -13.19
N ARG A 236 15.83 12.04 -13.08
CA ARG A 236 16.53 12.16 -11.79
C ARG A 236 15.85 13.15 -10.83
N ALA A 237 15.25 14.22 -11.36
CA ALA A 237 14.49 15.17 -10.55
C ALA A 237 13.09 14.67 -10.14
N GLN A 238 12.50 13.74 -10.90
CA GLN A 238 11.20 13.14 -10.57
C GLN A 238 11.33 11.96 -9.60
N ASN A 239 12.38 11.14 -9.76
CA ASN A 239 12.67 10.04 -8.85
C ASN A 239 13.45 10.56 -7.63
N HIS A 240 12.80 11.31 -6.75
CA HIS A 240 13.24 11.47 -5.35
C HIS A 240 12.84 10.21 -4.57
N ASP A 241 13.43 9.08 -4.96
CA ASP A 241 13.21 7.81 -4.30
C ASP A 241 14.07 7.80 -3.02
N TYR A 242 13.44 8.13 -1.88
CA TYR A 242 14.05 8.03 -0.56
C TYR A 242 14.33 6.58 -0.14
N SER A 243 14.05 5.59 -1.01
CA SER A 243 14.25 4.16 -0.75
C SER A 243 15.54 3.59 -1.35
N THR A 244 16.48 4.40 -1.85
CA THR A 244 17.77 3.85 -2.28
C THR A 244 18.53 3.31 -1.06
N PRO A 245 19.00 2.04 -1.08
CA PRO A 245 19.73 1.45 0.02
C PRO A 245 21.03 2.23 0.27
N LEU A 246 21.30 2.42 1.54
CA LEU A 246 22.50 3.01 2.12
C LEU A 246 23.75 2.42 1.43
N GLY A 247 24.44 3.17 0.56
CA GLY A 247 25.79 2.76 0.15
C GLY A 247 26.41 3.22 -1.16
N THR A 248 25.70 3.79 -2.16
CA THR A 248 26.37 4.07 -3.46
C THR A 248 26.14 5.42 -4.11
N PHE A 249 25.20 6.24 -3.63
CA PHE A 249 25.12 7.65 -4.05
C PHE A 249 24.76 8.52 -2.85
N ALA A 250 25.46 9.66 -2.72
CA ALA A 250 25.23 10.58 -1.62
C ALA A 250 23.76 11.04 -1.63
N VAL A 251 23.05 10.75 -0.53
CA VAL A 251 21.77 11.40 -0.21
C VAL A 251 22.05 12.89 -0.25
N VAL A 252 21.51 13.61 -1.23
CA VAL A 252 21.60 15.07 -1.25
C VAL A 252 20.65 15.54 -0.15
N PRO A 253 21.16 16.06 0.98
CA PRO A 253 20.30 16.52 2.05
C PRO A 253 19.49 17.71 1.51
N PHE A 254 18.20 17.77 1.82
CA PHE A 254 17.31 18.89 1.50
C PHE A 254 17.82 20.26 2.04
N GLY A 255 18.91 20.29 2.82
CA GLY A 255 19.54 21.50 3.36
C GLY A 255 20.90 21.92 2.77
N GLN A 256 21.62 21.09 2.00
CA GLN A 256 23.04 21.41 1.69
C GLN A 256 23.40 21.66 0.22
N SER A 257 22.56 21.36 -0.79
CA SER A 257 23.04 21.49 -2.19
C SER A 257 21.94 21.70 -3.24
N GLY A 258 21.36 22.90 -3.32
CA GLY A 258 20.62 23.27 -4.53
C GLY A 258 20.01 24.66 -4.54
N TYR A 259 19.24 24.99 -3.51
CA TYR A 259 18.34 26.14 -3.54
C TYR A 259 18.93 27.44 -2.98
N GLY A 260 20.03 27.38 -2.23
CA GLY A 260 20.65 28.57 -1.61
C GLY A 260 19.79 29.20 -0.50
N LEU A 261 18.96 28.40 0.17
CA LEU A 261 18.13 28.83 1.30
C LEU A 261 18.81 28.44 2.61
N SER A 262 18.59 29.24 3.67
CA SER A 262 19.08 28.90 5.01
C SER A 262 18.25 27.77 5.63
N GLU A 263 18.85 27.03 6.58
CA GLU A 263 18.17 25.94 7.28
C GLU A 263 16.90 26.40 8.02
N ALA A 264 16.94 27.61 8.59
CA ALA A 264 15.78 28.21 9.26
C ALA A 264 14.60 28.40 8.30
N ILE A 265 14.85 28.95 7.10
CA ILE A 265 13.83 29.12 6.06
C ILE A 265 13.31 27.76 5.60
N ILE A 266 14.18 26.78 5.44
CA ILE A 266 13.82 25.42 5.00
C ILE A 266 12.89 24.75 6.02
N ASN A 267 13.20 24.85 7.31
CA ASN A 267 12.37 24.33 8.39
C ASN A 267 11.02 25.04 8.46
N ALA A 268 11.00 26.38 8.33
CA ALA A 268 9.77 27.16 8.26
C ALA A 268 8.91 26.77 7.03
N LEU A 269 9.56 26.54 5.88
CA LEU A 269 8.90 26.11 4.66
C LEU A 269 8.31 24.70 4.78
N SER A 270 9.05 23.77 5.39
CA SER A 270 8.58 22.41 5.66
C SER A 270 7.35 22.42 6.58
N MET A 271 7.38 23.21 7.65
CA MET A 271 6.23 23.34 8.56
C MET A 271 5.01 23.98 7.90
N THR A 272 5.21 25.04 7.11
CA THR A 272 4.11 25.67 6.36
C THR A 272 3.55 24.74 5.28
N HIS A 273 4.41 23.98 4.60
CA HIS A 273 4.01 22.97 3.62
C HIS A 273 3.13 21.87 4.25
N ASN A 274 3.63 21.23 5.30
CA ASN A 274 2.92 20.14 5.99
C ASN A 274 1.56 20.62 6.51
N THR A 275 1.53 21.76 7.22
CA THR A 275 0.26 22.29 7.75
C THR A 275 -0.73 22.65 6.63
N THR A 276 -0.26 23.20 5.51
CA THR A 276 -1.12 23.52 4.37
C THR A 276 -1.67 22.26 3.70
N ILE A 277 -0.87 21.21 3.59
CA ILE A 277 -1.27 19.92 3.04
C ILE A 277 -2.33 19.26 3.93
N GLU A 278 -2.17 19.27 5.24
CA GLU A 278 -3.19 18.74 6.16
C GLU A 278 -4.52 19.50 6.02
N PHE A 279 -4.49 20.83 5.94
CA PHE A 279 -5.71 21.60 5.68
C PHE A 279 -6.33 21.30 4.31
N LEU A 280 -5.52 21.03 3.28
CA LEU A 280 -6.01 20.60 1.97
C LEU A 280 -6.65 19.21 2.03
N HIS A 281 -6.04 18.26 2.73
CA HIS A 281 -6.63 16.93 2.93
C HIS A 281 -7.95 17.03 3.67
N TYR A 282 -8.01 17.79 4.76
CA TYR A 282 -9.25 18.00 5.50
C TYR A 282 -10.31 18.72 4.65
N PHE A 283 -9.91 19.74 3.89
CA PHE A 283 -10.81 20.42 2.94
C PHE A 283 -11.43 19.42 1.96
N TRP A 284 -10.63 18.60 1.26
CA TRP A 284 -11.16 17.64 0.29
C TRP A 284 -11.96 16.52 0.95
N ALA A 285 -11.64 16.13 2.18
CA ALA A 285 -12.41 15.15 2.93
C ALA A 285 -13.81 15.68 3.28
N VAL A 286 -13.92 16.92 3.77
CA VAL A 286 -15.20 17.58 4.07
C VAL A 286 -15.97 17.86 2.77
N TYR A 287 -15.29 18.40 1.77
CA TYR A 287 -15.89 18.79 0.50
C TYR A 287 -16.51 17.61 -0.25
N ASN A 288 -15.87 16.44 -0.20
CA ASN A 288 -16.39 15.23 -0.83
C ASN A 288 -17.28 14.37 0.08
N SER A 289 -17.50 14.74 1.35
CA SER A 289 -18.30 13.90 2.26
C SER A 289 -19.80 13.96 1.95
N GLY A 290 -20.28 15.06 1.34
CA GLY A 290 -21.69 15.25 1.01
C GLY A 290 -22.56 15.62 2.21
N ASP A 291 -21.97 15.88 3.39
CA ASP A 291 -22.70 16.26 4.60
C ASP A 291 -23.01 17.77 4.61
N ALA A 292 -24.31 18.11 4.64
CA ALA A 292 -24.76 19.51 4.64
C ALA A 292 -24.35 20.29 5.90
N ASP A 293 -24.32 19.64 7.07
CA ASP A 293 -24.00 20.29 8.34
C ASP A 293 -22.54 20.76 8.39
N ARG A 294 -21.63 20.03 7.72
CA ARG A 294 -20.21 20.36 7.65
C ARG A 294 -19.88 21.37 6.56
N ALA A 295 -20.85 21.73 5.71
CA ALA A 295 -20.65 22.70 4.64
C ALA A 295 -20.27 24.09 5.18
N ALA A 296 -20.74 24.44 6.39
CA ALA A 296 -20.36 25.69 7.05
C ALA A 296 -18.85 25.75 7.40
N GLU A 297 -18.23 24.60 7.67
CA GLU A 297 -16.78 24.50 7.95
C GLU A 297 -15.94 24.79 6.70
N LEU A 298 -16.46 24.53 5.49
CA LEU A 298 -15.71 24.77 4.26
C LEU A 298 -15.33 26.24 4.09
N GLY A 299 -16.18 27.16 4.54
CA GLY A 299 -15.89 28.60 4.51
C GLY A 299 -14.68 28.97 5.39
N THR A 300 -14.61 28.43 6.60
CA THR A 300 -13.47 28.67 7.51
C THR A 300 -12.20 27.98 7.00
N LEU A 301 -12.33 26.80 6.39
CA LEU A 301 -11.21 26.11 5.76
C LEU A 301 -10.65 26.88 4.58
N VAL A 302 -11.48 27.47 3.74
CA VAL A 302 -11.02 28.33 2.64
C VAL A 302 -10.26 29.55 3.17
N GLU A 303 -10.74 30.18 4.24
CA GLU A 303 -10.01 31.29 4.87
C GLU A 303 -8.65 30.85 5.42
N THR A 304 -8.58 29.69 6.11
CA THR A 304 -7.31 29.16 6.61
C THR A 304 -6.33 28.77 5.50
N LEU A 305 -6.84 28.25 4.38
CA LEU A 305 -6.06 27.97 3.18
C LEU A 305 -5.54 29.26 2.53
N GLU A 306 -6.33 30.33 2.47
CA GLU A 306 -5.87 31.64 1.98
C GLU A 306 -4.77 32.22 2.88
N ARG A 307 -4.96 32.17 4.20
CA ARG A 307 -3.93 32.54 5.18
C ARG A 307 -2.67 31.66 5.06
N SER A 308 -2.78 30.41 4.63
CA SER A 308 -1.62 29.54 4.38
C SER A 308 -0.77 30.05 3.20
N VAL A 309 -1.40 30.58 2.14
CA VAL A 309 -0.70 31.20 1.01
C VAL A 309 -0.01 32.49 1.45
N GLU A 310 -0.63 33.27 2.34
CA GLU A 310 0.00 34.46 2.93
C GLU A 310 1.22 34.10 3.79
N ARG A 311 1.13 33.03 4.60
CA ARG A 311 2.28 32.50 5.34
C ARG A 311 3.44 32.11 4.41
N VAL A 312 3.16 31.46 3.28
CA VAL A 312 4.19 31.14 2.28
C VAL A 312 4.83 32.40 1.71
N LYS A 313 4.04 33.45 1.41
CA LYS A 313 4.58 34.73 0.94
C LYS A 313 5.47 35.40 2.00
N ALA A 314 5.08 35.36 3.28
CA ALA A 314 5.86 35.91 4.38
C ALA A 314 7.23 35.21 4.52
N VAL A 315 7.26 33.87 4.43
CA VAL A 315 8.51 33.09 4.41
C VAL A 315 9.36 33.43 3.17
N ALA A 316 8.73 33.65 2.02
CA ALA A 316 9.44 34.06 0.80
C ALA A 316 10.07 35.46 0.91
N GLU A 317 9.41 36.39 1.61
CA GLU A 317 9.95 37.72 1.92
C GLU A 317 11.07 37.67 2.96
N GLU A 318 11.00 36.78 3.94
CA GLU A 318 12.11 36.50 4.86
C GLU A 318 13.34 35.96 4.13
N ALA A 319 13.13 35.02 3.20
CA ALA A 319 14.21 34.51 2.35
C ALA A 319 14.85 35.60 1.49
N GLU A 320 14.05 36.53 0.97
CA GLU A 320 14.56 37.65 0.20
C GLU A 320 15.35 38.63 1.07
N ARG A 321 14.89 38.90 2.30
CA ARG A 321 15.63 39.73 3.27
C ARG A 321 16.99 39.11 3.61
N GLU A 322 17.07 37.79 3.82
CA GLU A 322 18.36 37.11 4.03
C GLU A 322 19.28 37.21 2.80
N ARG A 323 18.74 37.00 1.60
CA ARG A 323 19.50 37.15 0.35
C ARG A 323 20.03 38.58 0.18
N GLN A 324 19.21 39.58 0.46
CA GLN A 324 19.61 40.99 0.38
C GLN A 324 20.71 41.35 1.37
N LYS A 325 20.68 40.81 2.59
CA LYS A 325 21.77 40.96 3.57
C LYS A 325 23.09 40.39 3.05
N LEU A 326 23.07 39.18 2.48
CA LEU A 326 24.27 38.57 1.90
C LEU A 326 24.84 39.37 0.73
N ILE A 327 23.98 39.94 -0.11
CA ILE A 327 24.38 40.82 -1.20
C ILE A 327 24.98 42.13 -0.66
N ALA A 328 24.37 42.72 0.37
CA ALA A 328 24.86 43.95 0.99
C ALA A 328 26.23 43.75 1.67
N GLU A 329 26.44 42.63 2.37
CA GLU A 329 27.74 42.26 2.92
C GLU A 329 28.78 42.03 1.83
N GLY A 330 28.38 41.40 0.71
CA GLY A 330 29.22 41.25 -0.47
C GLY A 330 29.66 42.59 -1.06
N LYS A 331 28.72 43.53 -1.20
CA LYS A 331 28.98 44.90 -1.67
C LYS A 331 29.91 45.63 -0.71
N ARG A 332 29.67 45.55 0.61
CA ARG A 332 30.53 46.17 1.63
C ARG A 332 31.96 45.63 1.60
N ARG A 333 32.15 44.31 1.50
CA ARG A 333 33.48 43.68 1.37
C ARG A 333 34.21 44.11 0.09
N LEU A 334 33.47 44.36 -0.99
CA LEU A 334 34.03 44.85 -2.24
C LEU A 334 34.51 46.31 -2.11
N GLU A 335 33.70 47.15 -1.46
CA GLU A 335 34.03 48.55 -1.15
C GLU A 335 35.24 48.66 -0.21
N GLU A 336 35.29 47.85 0.86
CA GLU A 336 36.45 47.76 1.77
C GLU A 336 37.73 47.35 1.02
N LYS A 337 37.63 46.38 0.11
CA LYS A 337 38.76 45.97 -0.75
C LYS A 337 39.18 47.08 -1.72
N MET A 338 38.23 47.82 -2.29
CA MET A 338 38.51 48.95 -3.16
C MET A 338 39.21 50.08 -2.39
N ALA A 339 38.72 50.41 -1.18
CA ALA A 339 39.33 51.40 -0.30
C ALA A 339 40.76 51.00 0.10
N ARG A 340 41.00 49.71 0.37
CA ARG A 340 42.32 49.21 0.76
C ARG A 340 43.32 49.08 -0.40
N THR A 341 42.86 48.74 -1.60
CA THR A 341 43.75 48.41 -2.74
C THR A 341 43.81 49.49 -3.82
N GLY A 342 42.93 50.52 -3.76
CA GLY A 342 42.86 51.63 -4.72
C GLY A 342 42.45 51.23 -6.14
N LYS A 343 42.27 49.93 -6.42
CA LYS A 343 41.88 49.40 -7.73
C LYS A 343 40.37 49.21 -7.77
N LYS A 344 39.73 49.67 -8.86
CA LYS A 344 38.30 49.42 -9.10
C LYS A 344 38.07 47.92 -9.16
N ALA A 345 37.30 47.41 -8.20
CA ALA A 345 36.92 46.00 -8.19
C ALA A 345 35.85 45.73 -9.26
N ARG A 346 35.84 44.50 -9.80
CA ARG A 346 34.80 44.08 -10.75
C ARG A 346 33.42 44.14 -10.08
N PRO A 347 32.35 44.52 -10.81
CA PRO A 347 31.01 44.56 -10.25
C PRO A 347 30.60 43.17 -9.74
N LEU A 348 29.89 43.15 -8.62
CA LEU A 348 29.40 41.93 -8.00
C LEU A 348 28.30 41.32 -8.89
N ASP A 349 28.47 40.08 -9.33
CA ASP A 349 27.42 39.36 -10.05
C ASP A 349 26.37 38.86 -9.06
N GLU A 350 25.19 39.49 -9.09
CA GLU A 350 24.08 39.19 -8.19
C GLU A 350 23.53 37.76 -8.39
N ARG A 351 23.82 37.13 -9.54
CA ARG A 351 23.39 35.74 -9.84
C ARG A 351 24.19 34.68 -9.07
N VAL A 352 25.32 35.05 -8.49
CA VAL A 352 26.12 34.17 -7.63
C VAL A 352 25.39 33.87 -6.32
N TYR A 353 24.56 34.80 -5.85
CA TYR A 353 23.75 34.64 -4.65
C TYR A 353 22.48 33.87 -4.98
N LYS A 354 22.56 32.53 -4.88
CA LYS A 354 21.42 31.62 -4.96
C LYS A 354 20.51 31.79 -3.74
N GLY A 355 19.21 31.55 -3.91
CA GLY A 355 18.20 31.68 -2.84
C GLY A 355 17.20 32.81 -3.08
N GLY A 356 16.51 33.19 -2.01
CA GLY A 356 15.52 34.28 -2.00
C GLY A 356 14.10 33.85 -2.40
N ARG A 357 13.28 34.87 -2.69
CA ARG A 357 11.84 34.70 -2.96
C ARG A 357 11.56 33.75 -4.12
N ALA A 358 12.30 33.87 -5.21
CA ALA A 358 12.08 33.07 -6.42
C ALA A 358 12.25 31.57 -6.18
N GLN A 359 13.17 31.17 -5.29
CA GLN A 359 13.39 29.76 -4.97
C GLN A 359 12.29 29.22 -4.05
N VAL A 360 11.88 29.99 -3.04
CA VAL A 360 10.74 29.63 -2.18
C VAL A 360 9.46 29.48 -3.00
N GLU A 361 9.18 30.43 -3.90
CA GLU A 361 8.03 30.37 -4.81
C GLU A 361 8.13 29.20 -5.80
N SER A 362 9.32 28.84 -6.27
CA SER A 362 9.52 27.68 -7.13
C SER A 362 9.21 26.37 -6.40
N VAL A 363 9.70 26.22 -5.17
CA VAL A 363 9.49 25.01 -4.35
C VAL A 363 8.02 24.88 -3.93
N MET A 364 7.39 25.97 -3.49
CA MET A 364 5.99 25.99 -3.06
C MET A 364 4.98 26.21 -4.19
N ARG A 365 5.43 26.26 -5.46
CA ARG A 365 4.53 26.45 -6.59
C ARG A 365 3.40 25.41 -6.64
N PRO A 366 3.65 24.10 -6.45
CA PRO A 366 2.60 23.10 -6.52
C PRO A 366 1.58 23.24 -5.40
N THR A 367 2.01 23.56 -4.17
CA THR A 367 1.09 23.74 -3.04
C THR A 367 0.22 24.98 -3.21
N VAL A 368 0.81 26.10 -3.64
CA VAL A 368 0.04 27.31 -3.94
C VAL A 368 -0.97 27.07 -5.07
N GLN A 369 -0.61 26.28 -6.09
CA GLN A 369 -1.54 25.89 -7.15
C GLN A 369 -2.67 24.98 -6.64
N ALA A 370 -2.37 24.02 -5.77
CA ALA A 370 -3.36 23.15 -5.15
C ALA A 370 -4.36 23.95 -4.30
N VAL A 371 -3.87 24.90 -3.48
CA VAL A 371 -4.72 25.81 -2.71
C VAL A 371 -5.59 26.67 -3.63
N LYS A 372 -5.01 27.29 -4.67
CA LYS A 372 -5.79 28.09 -5.64
C LYS A 372 -6.88 27.26 -6.31
N LYS A 373 -6.60 26.00 -6.62
CA LYS A 373 -7.60 25.09 -7.20
C LYS A 373 -8.73 24.82 -6.20
N ALA A 374 -8.43 24.46 -4.96
CA ALA A 374 -9.41 24.20 -3.91
C ALA A 374 -10.30 25.42 -3.61
N VAL A 375 -9.68 26.60 -3.47
CA VAL A 375 -10.40 27.86 -3.26
C VAL A 375 -11.24 28.24 -4.49
N GLY A 376 -10.70 28.02 -5.69
CA GLY A 376 -11.42 28.26 -6.95
C GLY A 376 -12.66 27.40 -7.08
N THR A 377 -12.54 26.08 -6.87
CA THR A 377 -13.67 25.15 -6.94
C THR A 377 -14.76 25.50 -5.92
N TYR A 378 -14.37 25.83 -4.69
CA TYR A 378 -15.33 26.26 -3.66
C TYR A 378 -16.08 27.54 -4.07
N ARG A 379 -15.38 28.56 -4.55
CA ARG A 379 -15.99 29.84 -4.96
C ARG A 379 -16.91 29.68 -6.16
N GLU A 380 -16.53 28.84 -7.13
CA GLU A 380 -17.36 28.53 -8.30
C GLU A 380 -18.67 27.85 -7.89
N GLU A 381 -18.61 26.87 -6.98
CA GLU A 381 -19.80 26.16 -6.52
C GLU A 381 -20.68 26.99 -5.60
N LEU A 382 -20.08 27.76 -4.69
CA LEU A 382 -20.83 28.72 -3.88
C LEU A 382 -21.59 29.72 -4.78
N GLY A 383 -20.93 30.22 -5.83
CA GLY A 383 -21.57 31.08 -6.83
C GLY A 383 -22.74 30.40 -7.54
N ARG A 384 -22.61 29.11 -7.91
CA ARG A 384 -23.70 28.33 -8.49
C ARG A 384 -24.86 28.14 -7.52
N GLN A 385 -24.60 27.83 -6.25
CA GLN A 385 -25.65 27.65 -5.25
C GLN A 385 -26.41 28.94 -4.98
N VAL A 386 -25.71 30.07 -4.88
CA VAL A 386 -26.34 31.39 -4.72
C VAL A 386 -27.19 31.74 -5.95
N ALA A 387 -26.70 31.47 -7.16
CA ALA A 387 -27.48 31.70 -8.39
C ALA A 387 -28.75 30.83 -8.46
N LEU A 388 -28.65 29.54 -8.10
CA LEU A 388 -29.81 28.65 -8.02
C LEU A 388 -30.82 29.12 -6.97
N ALA A 389 -30.35 29.57 -5.80
CA ALA A 389 -31.22 30.12 -4.76
C ALA A 389 -31.96 31.39 -5.23
N GLN A 390 -31.28 32.28 -5.96
CA GLN A 390 -31.88 33.48 -6.55
C GLN A 390 -32.93 33.14 -7.62
N GLN A 391 -32.65 32.16 -8.50
CA GLN A 391 -33.62 31.69 -9.49
C GLN A 391 -34.85 31.08 -8.84
N THR A 392 -34.68 30.32 -7.75
CA THR A 392 -35.78 29.71 -7.01
C THR A 392 -36.65 30.77 -6.33
N GLN A 393 -36.04 31.82 -5.77
CA GLN A 393 -36.78 32.95 -5.18
C GLN A 393 -37.54 33.76 -6.24
N GLN A 394 -36.95 34.00 -7.42
CA GLN A 394 -37.64 34.67 -8.53
C GLN A 394 -38.81 33.85 -9.07
N ALA A 395 -38.67 32.52 -9.15
CA ALA A 395 -39.76 31.63 -9.54
C ALA A 395 -40.91 31.61 -8.53
N GLN A 396 -40.63 31.75 -7.23
CA GLN A 396 -41.67 31.82 -6.18
C GLN A 396 -42.41 33.16 -6.16
N VAL A 397 -41.77 34.27 -6.54
CA VAL A 397 -42.40 35.61 -6.60
C VAL A 397 -43.16 35.83 -7.92
N GLY A 398 -42.85 35.06 -8.96
CA GLY A 398 -43.48 35.15 -10.29
C GLY A 398 -44.66 34.20 -10.56
N ALA A 399 -45.12 33.42 -9.58
CA ALA A 399 -46.30 32.56 -9.72
C ALA A 399 -47.57 33.34 -9.28
N PRO A 400 -48.52 33.65 -10.20
CA PRO A 400 -49.76 34.36 -9.89
C PRO A 400 -50.75 33.56 -9.05
#